data_AF-A0A482RBT8-F1
#
_entry.id   AF-A0A482RBT8-F1
#
_cell.length_a   1.000
_cell.length_b   1.000
_cell.length_c   1.000
_cell.angle_alpha   90.00
_cell.angle_beta   90.00
_cell.angle_gamma   90.00
#
_symmetry.space_group_name_H-M   'P 1'
#
loop_
_entity.id
_entity.type
_entity.pdbx_description
1 polymer ?
#
loop_
_entity_poly.entity_id
_entity_poly.type
_entity_poly.pdbx_seq_one_letter_code
_entity_poly.pdbx_strand_id
1 'polypeptide(L)'
;YWFNYRHTSDALAISRALRRHGLSAQDVCVMLVEEYAYDGRNLHAGAMYLESGASADVYDGDLPYDVDAVGIEVTPATVLQAITGRQAPGTPWNQRLQSDEHTSLLVSEC
;
A
#
# COMPACT_ATOMS: atom_id res chain seq x y z
N TYR A 1 -10.23 -8.17 11.37
CA TYR A 1 -9.35 -9.20 11.98
C TYR A 1 -8.00 -8.56 12.30
N TRP A 2 -7.11 -9.08 13.16
CA TRP A 2 -5.76 -8.47 13.44
C TRP A 2 -4.62 -9.34 12.89
N PHE A 3 -4.94 -10.55 12.41
CA PHE A 3 -3.95 -11.53 11.96
C PHE A 3 -3.16 -11.02 10.75
N ASN A 4 -3.78 -10.20 9.90
CA ASN A 4 -3.12 -9.68 8.69
C ASN A 4 -2.33 -8.39 8.93
N TYR A 5 -2.26 -7.90 10.17
CA TYR A 5 -1.46 -6.72 10.52
C TYR A 5 -0.02 -6.85 10.00
N ARG A 6 0.58 -8.05 10.10
CA ARG A 6 1.92 -8.33 9.59
C ARG A 6 2.04 -8.11 8.09
N HIS A 7 1.03 -8.55 7.33
CA HIS A 7 1.05 -8.43 5.87
C HIS A 7 0.99 -6.96 5.44
N THR A 8 0.13 -6.16 6.06
CA THR A 8 0.08 -4.72 5.84
C THR A 8 1.39 -4.04 6.29
N SER A 9 1.95 -4.39 7.45
CA SER A 9 3.21 -3.79 7.92
C SER A 9 4.40 -4.14 7.04
N ASP A 10 4.47 -5.37 6.52
CA ASP A 10 5.55 -5.83 5.64
C ASP A 10 5.51 -5.09 4.30
N ALA A 11 4.34 -4.96 3.69
CA ALA A 11 4.15 -4.22 2.44
C ALA A 11 4.56 -2.74 2.59
N LEU A 12 4.17 -2.12 3.70
CA LEU A 12 4.55 -0.75 4.03
C LEU A 12 6.06 -0.59 4.26
N ALA A 13 6.69 -1.54 4.95
CA ALA A 13 8.13 -1.51 5.16
C ALA A 13 8.93 -1.62 3.86
N ILE A 14 8.50 -2.49 2.94
CA ILE A 14 9.12 -2.61 1.61
C ILE A 14 8.95 -1.31 0.83
N SER A 15 7.74 -0.75 0.76
CA SER A 15 7.48 0.52 0.08
C SER A 15 8.34 1.65 0.64
N ARG A 16 8.42 1.76 1.97
CA ARG A 16 9.30 2.72 2.66
C ARG A 16 10.77 2.53 2.29
N ALA A 17 11.25 1.29 2.24
CA ALA A 17 12.63 0.99 1.84
C ALA A 17 12.90 1.44 0.40
N LEU A 18 11.99 1.12 -0.54
CA LEU A 18 12.10 1.53 -1.95
C LEU A 18 12.12 3.06 -2.09
N ARG A 19 11.26 3.78 -1.37
CA ARG A 19 11.26 5.26 -1.36
C ARG A 19 12.54 5.85 -0.82
N ARG A 20 13.10 5.26 0.24
CA ARG A 20 14.42 5.66 0.76
C ARG A 20 15.56 5.43 -0.23
N HIS A 21 15.37 4.54 -1.20
CA HIS A 21 16.30 4.30 -2.31
C HIS A 21 16.07 5.20 -3.53
N GLY A 22 15.12 6.15 -3.45
CA GLY A 22 14.89 7.17 -4.47
C GLY A 22 13.79 6.83 -5.47
N LEU A 23 13.05 5.73 -5.26
CA LEU A 23 11.86 5.43 -6.05
C LEU A 23 10.72 6.36 -5.60
N SER A 24 10.10 7.03 -6.57
CA SER A 24 8.97 7.90 -6.33
C SER A 24 7.68 7.11 -6.19
N ALA A 25 6.61 7.77 -5.77
CA ALA A 25 5.27 7.17 -5.77
C ALA A 25 4.77 6.75 -7.16
N GLN A 26 5.35 7.30 -8.24
CA GLN A 26 5.03 6.89 -9.60
C GLN A 26 5.68 5.54 -9.96
N ASP A 27 6.76 5.17 -9.27
CA ASP A 27 7.53 3.95 -9.54
C ASP A 27 7.06 2.75 -8.70
N VAL A 28 6.35 3.01 -7.59
CA VAL A 28 5.93 1.99 -6.62
C VAL A 28 4.47 2.16 -6.27
N CYS A 29 3.66 1.22 -6.76
CA CYS A 29 2.27 1.09 -6.37
C CYS A 29 2.10 0.12 -5.20
N VAL A 30 1.36 0.55 -4.19
CA VAL A 30 1.03 -0.26 -3.02
C VAL A 30 -0.48 -0.43 -2.93
N MET A 31 -0.93 -1.69 -2.92
CA MET A 31 -2.34 -2.05 -2.76
C MET A 31 -2.52 -2.70 -1.38
N LEU A 32 -3.30 -2.06 -0.50
CA LEU A 32 -3.58 -2.54 0.86
C LEU A 32 -5.08 -2.76 1.02
N VAL A 33 -5.46 -3.90 1.59
CA VAL A 33 -6.87 -4.27 1.79
C VAL A 33 -7.42 -3.74 3.12
N GLU A 34 -6.57 -3.63 4.14
CA GLU A 34 -6.97 -3.28 5.49
C GLU A 34 -6.13 -2.11 6.03
N GLU A 35 -6.81 -1.16 6.68
CA GLU A 35 -6.18 -0.04 7.37
C GLU A 35 -6.09 -0.33 8.87
N TYR A 36 -4.87 -0.60 9.34
CA TYR A 36 -4.60 -0.96 10.73
C TYR A 36 -4.10 0.20 11.59
N ALA A 37 -3.60 1.27 10.97
CA ALA A 37 -3.07 2.41 11.69
C ALA A 37 -4.13 3.08 12.58
N TYR A 38 -5.38 3.17 12.11
CA TYR A 38 -6.50 3.81 12.83
C TYR A 38 -7.54 2.83 13.39
N ASP A 39 -7.28 1.52 13.35
CA ASP A 39 -8.17 0.52 13.97
C ASP A 39 -8.23 0.73 15.49
N GLY A 40 -9.42 0.70 16.10
CA GLY A 40 -9.60 0.92 17.53
C GLY A 40 -8.91 -0.10 18.44
N ARG A 41 -8.41 -1.22 17.88
CA ARG A 41 -7.59 -2.22 18.58
C ARG A 41 -6.10 -1.87 18.56
N ASN A 42 -5.68 -0.93 17.72
CA ASN A 42 -4.31 -0.44 17.69
C ASN A 42 -4.06 0.51 18.87
N LEU A 43 -3.12 0.14 19.74
CA LEU A 43 -2.70 0.98 20.87
C LEU A 43 -1.91 2.22 20.41
N HIS A 44 -1.39 2.21 19.18
CA HIS A 44 -0.60 3.28 18.59
C HIS A 44 -1.31 3.85 17.36
N ALA A 45 -2.36 4.64 17.59
CA ALA A 45 -3.14 5.25 16.52
C ALA A 45 -2.25 6.07 15.55
N GLY A 46 -2.42 5.82 14.26
CA GLY A 46 -1.65 6.47 13.19
C GLY A 46 -0.26 5.88 12.96
N ALA A 47 0.09 4.76 13.60
CA ALA A 47 1.39 4.11 13.43
C ALA A 47 1.25 2.60 13.23
N MET A 48 2.19 2.02 12.48
CA MET A 48 2.35 0.58 12.33
C MET A 48 3.80 0.15 12.53
N TYR A 49 4.01 -1.04 13.07
CA TYR A 49 5.33 -1.56 13.42
C TYR A 49 5.52 -2.99 12.92
N LEU A 50 6.70 -3.34 12.41
CA LEU A 50 6.99 -4.69 11.91
C LEU A 50 6.96 -5.77 13.00
N GLU A 51 7.37 -5.41 14.21
CA GLU A 51 7.50 -6.33 15.32
C GLU A 51 7.26 -5.63 16.66
N SER A 52 7.00 -6.42 17.70
CA SER A 52 6.80 -5.89 19.06
C SER A 52 8.08 -5.23 19.56
N GLY A 53 7.99 -3.96 19.95
CA GLY A 53 9.14 -3.19 20.44
C GLY A 53 9.98 -2.53 19.34
N ALA A 54 9.60 -2.66 18.06
CA ALA A 54 10.19 -1.85 17.01
C ALA A 54 9.93 -0.36 17.27
N SER A 55 10.94 0.48 17.04
CA SER A 55 10.84 1.94 17.18
C SER A 55 10.54 2.65 15.87
N ALA A 56 10.59 1.94 14.75
CA ALA A 56 10.40 2.50 13.42
C ALA A 56 8.94 2.30 12.99
N ASP A 57 8.20 3.39 12.96
CA ASP A 57 6.89 3.44 12.32
C ASP A 57 7.05 3.23 10.81
N VAL A 58 6.36 2.21 10.28
CA VAL A 58 6.32 1.89 8.85
C VAL A 58 5.11 2.46 8.15
N TYR A 59 4.09 2.89 8.90
CA TYR A 59 2.99 3.67 8.35
C TYR A 59 3.47 5.07 8.03
N ASP A 60 4.32 5.65 8.90
CA ASP A 60 4.98 6.96 8.82
C ASP A 60 4.08 7.95 8.09
N GLY A 61 3.19 8.66 8.82
CA GLY A 61 2.01 9.43 8.33
C GLY A 61 2.19 10.38 7.13
N ASP A 62 3.40 10.43 6.60
CA ASP A 62 3.83 10.76 5.25
C ASP A 62 3.65 9.62 4.22
N LEU A 63 2.81 8.59 4.44
CA LEU A 63 2.19 7.88 3.31
C LEU A 63 1.49 8.98 2.50
N PRO A 64 2.10 9.47 1.41
CA PRO A 64 1.37 10.35 0.55
C PRO A 64 0.18 9.52 0.10
N TYR A 65 -0.89 10.21 -0.24
CA TYR A 65 -2.15 9.68 -0.72
C TYR A 65 -2.05 8.74 -1.96
N ASP A 66 -0.85 8.23 -2.27
CA ASP A 66 -0.41 7.28 -3.28
C ASP A 66 -0.48 5.82 -2.80
N VAL A 67 -1.44 5.49 -1.93
CA VAL A 67 -1.95 4.12 -1.89
C VAL A 67 -3.01 4.09 -2.99
N ASP A 68 -2.61 3.69 -4.19
CA ASP A 68 -3.43 3.75 -5.43
C ASP A 68 -4.71 2.90 -5.38
N ALA A 69 -4.96 2.23 -4.26
CA ALA A 69 -6.13 1.40 -3.99
C ALA A 69 -6.84 1.73 -2.67
N VAL A 70 -6.74 2.95 -2.11
CA VAL A 70 -7.67 3.32 -1.04
C VAL A 70 -9.08 3.45 -1.61
N GLY A 71 -9.93 2.46 -1.30
CA GLY A 71 -11.36 2.48 -1.63
C GLY A 71 -11.76 1.68 -2.86
N ILE A 72 -10.82 1.03 -3.55
CA ILE A 72 -11.14 -0.06 -4.48
C ILE A 72 -10.92 -1.35 -3.71
N GLU A 73 -11.96 -2.17 -3.62
CA GLU A 73 -11.87 -3.53 -3.08
C GLU A 73 -10.72 -4.25 -3.82
N VAL A 74 -9.63 -4.55 -3.11
CA VAL A 74 -8.51 -5.29 -3.68
C VAL A 74 -9.01 -6.68 -4.00
N THR A 75 -9.20 -6.92 -5.30
CA THR A 75 -9.63 -8.19 -5.87
C THR A 75 -8.64 -8.64 -6.93
N PRO A 76 -8.61 -9.94 -7.28
CA PRO A 76 -7.80 -10.43 -8.39
C PRO A 76 -8.04 -9.67 -9.69
N ALA A 77 -9.28 -9.25 -9.95
CA ALA A 77 -9.63 -8.44 -11.10
C ALA A 77 -8.95 -7.07 -11.07
N THR A 78 -8.94 -6.39 -9.92
CA THR A 78 -8.30 -5.07 -9.79
C THR A 78 -6.78 -5.14 -9.90
N VAL A 79 -6.15 -6.19 -9.37
CA VAL A 79 -4.71 -6.44 -9.55
C VAL A 79 -4.38 -6.66 -11.02
N LEU A 80 -5.16 -7.49 -11.72
CA LEU A 80 -4.98 -7.73 -13.15
C LEU A 80 -5.21 -6.46 -13.98
N GLN A 81 -6.21 -5.65 -13.65
CA GLN A 81 -6.47 -4.38 -14.33
C GLN A 81 -5.34 -3.38 -14.12
N ALA A 82 -4.75 -3.34 -12.92
CA ALA A 82 -3.58 -2.52 -12.62
C ALA A 82 -2.39 -2.96 -13.48
N ILE A 83 -1.99 -4.24 -13.42
CA ILE A 83 -0.83 -4.78 -14.17
C ILE A 83 -1.00 -4.64 -15.69
N THR A 84 -2.23 -4.75 -16.19
CA THR A 84 -2.51 -4.67 -17.63
C THR A 84 -2.84 -3.26 -18.13
N GLY A 85 -2.89 -2.26 -17.25
CA GLY A 85 -3.33 -0.90 -17.57
C GLY A 85 -4.80 -0.81 -18.05
N ARG A 86 -5.61 -1.84 -17.80
CA ARG A 86 -7.00 -1.98 -18.30
C ARG A 86 -8.01 -1.55 -17.26
N GLN A 87 -7.99 -0.29 -16.88
CA GLN A 87 -8.91 0.23 -15.87
C GLN A 87 -10.26 0.63 -16.47
N ALA A 88 -11.29 0.66 -15.62
CA ALA A 88 -12.63 1.04 -16.03
C ALA A 88 -12.67 2.48 -16.59
N PRO A 89 -13.52 2.74 -17.61
CA PRO A 89 -13.73 4.10 -18.09
C PRO A 89 -14.25 4.99 -16.95
N GLY A 90 -13.51 6.05 -16.63
CA GLY A 90 -13.87 6.99 -15.56
C GLY A 90 -13.16 6.79 -14.23
N THR A 91 -12.26 5.81 -14.08
CA THR A 91 -11.40 5.69 -12.88
C THR A 91 -10.63 6.99 -12.67
N PRO A 92 -10.69 7.63 -11.48
CA PRO A 92 -9.90 8.83 -11.15
C PRO A 92 -8.40 8.62 -11.37
N TRP A 93 -7.67 9.66 -11.75
CA TRP A 93 -6.22 9.58 -12.06
C TRP A 93 -5.38 9.04 -10.88
N ASN A 94 -5.77 9.36 -9.64
CA ASN A 94 -5.16 8.92 -8.39
C ASN A 94 -5.63 7.53 -7.93
N GLN A 95 -6.44 6.85 -8.75
CA GLN A 95 -6.81 5.43 -8.61
C GLN A 95 -6.29 4.65 -9.82
N ARG A 96 -5.39 5.26 -10.60
CA ARG A 96 -4.74 4.62 -11.74
C ARG A 96 -3.33 4.25 -11.40
N LEU A 97 -3.00 2.99 -11.65
CA LEU A 97 -1.61 2.61 -11.75
C LEU A 97 -1.03 3.33 -12.97
N GLN A 98 -0.25 4.39 -12.74
CA GLN A 98 0.50 5.06 -13.80
C GLN A 98 1.75 4.27 -14.17
N SER A 99 1.62 2.95 -14.31
CA SER A 99 2.77 2.09 -14.55
C SER A 99 3.28 2.25 -15.97
N ASP A 100 4.58 2.50 -16.09
CA ASP A 100 5.34 2.31 -17.32
C ASP A 100 6.23 1.06 -17.20
N GLU A 101 7.12 0.85 -18.15
CA GLU A 101 8.09 -0.25 -18.14
C GLU A 101 9.06 -0.27 -16.92
N HIS A 102 9.08 0.77 -16.10
CA HIS A 102 9.96 0.91 -14.93
C HIS A 102 9.25 0.74 -13.58
N THR A 103 7.92 0.68 -13.57
CA THR A 103 7.14 0.55 -12.33
C THR A 103 7.19 -0.86 -11.75
N SER A 104 7.50 -0.95 -10.45
CA SER A 104 7.50 -2.21 -9.70
C SER A 104 6.22 -2.36 -8.89
N LEU A 105 5.50 -3.46 -9.09
CA LEU A 105 4.28 -3.76 -8.35
C LEU A 105 4.58 -4.66 -7.14
N LEU A 106 4.15 -4.22 -5.96
CA LEU A 106 4.14 -5.04 -4.75
C LEU A 106 2.68 -5.35 -4.38
N VAL A 107 2.31 -6.64 -4.45
CA VAL A 107 0.99 -7.11 -4.04
C VAL A 107 1.14 -8.00 -2.80
N SER A 108 0.40 -7.68 -1.74
CA SER A 108 0.30 -8.52 -0.55
C SER A 108 -1.14 -9.01 -0.42
N GLU A 109 -1.41 -10.22 -0.92
CA GLU A 109 -2.68 -10.93 -0.75
C GLU A 109 -2.62 -11.85 0.48
N CYS A 110 -3.76 -12.08 1.13
CA CYS A 110 -3.96 -13.15 2.12
C CYS A 110 -5.04 -14.11 1.63
#